data_AF-A0A914WP40-F1
#
_entry.id   AF-A0A914WP40-F1
#
_cell.length_a   1.000
_cell.length_b   1.000
_cell.length_c   1.000
_cell.angle_alpha   90.00
_cell.angle_beta   90.00
_cell.angle_gamma   90.00
#
_symmetry.space_group_name_H-M   'P 1'
#
loop_
_entity.id
_entity.type
_entity.pdbx_description
1 polymer ?
#
loop_
_entity_poly.entity_id
_entity_poly.type
_entity_poly.pdbx_seq_one_letter_code
_entity_poly.pdbx_strand_id
1 'polypeptide(L)'
;MKCIKSENLLLIMTIVGVLSGIGLGIGLKFGMDRTPTLSPREVAYLRFPGEIFLRMLKMLILPLITSSLINSLASLDSETAGRMGLVATIYYMSTTLIAVITGIVLVVIIKPGSYAETIKTGSSEGGESCKGTEPLDTIMDLFRNMFPENIEVAGFQSVRKTFLSFSQRFSRSEQEMWDVVPYQSMKDGMNILGLVIFSLVFGFIINRMGETALPLANFFRALEAVIMRMVTIVIW
;
A
#
# COMPACT_ATOMS: atom_id res chain seq x y z
N MET A 1 27.85 14.17 -28.76
CA MET A 1 27.06 13.75 -27.58
C MET A 1 27.98 13.04 -26.59
N LYS A 2 28.75 13.79 -25.79
CA LYS A 2 29.59 13.27 -24.70
C LYS A 2 29.27 14.09 -23.45
N CYS A 3 28.16 13.79 -22.79
CA CYS A 3 27.82 14.37 -21.49
C CYS A 3 26.66 13.61 -20.81
N ILE A 4 26.69 12.27 -20.82
CA ILE A 4 25.92 11.48 -19.85
C ILE A 4 26.95 10.84 -18.95
N LYS A 5 27.13 11.43 -17.76
CA LYS A 5 27.90 10.83 -16.69
C LYS A 5 27.12 9.60 -16.21
N SER A 6 27.77 8.45 -16.08
CA SER A 6 27.15 7.18 -15.64
C SER A 6 26.39 7.30 -14.32
N GLU A 7 26.71 8.32 -13.51
CA GLU A 7 26.08 8.68 -12.24
C GLU A 7 24.57 8.95 -12.35
N ASN A 8 24.08 9.48 -13.49
CA ASN A 8 22.67 9.83 -13.67
C ASN A 8 21.92 8.90 -14.64
N LEU A 9 22.52 7.77 -15.01
CA LEU A 9 21.98 6.87 -16.03
C LEU A 9 20.58 6.35 -15.65
N LEU A 10 20.39 5.92 -14.41
CA LEU A 10 19.11 5.39 -13.93
C LEU A 10 17.99 6.44 -14.01
N LEU A 11 18.28 7.68 -13.57
CA LEU A 11 17.32 8.78 -13.61
C LEU A 11 16.91 9.11 -15.05
N ILE A 12 17.87 9.13 -15.98
CA ILE A 12 17.58 9.40 -17.39
C ILE A 12 16.72 8.27 -17.98
N MET A 13 17.03 7.00 -17.66
CA MET A 13 16.26 5.84 -18.12
C MET A 13 14.83 5.85 -17.59
N THR A 14 14.60 6.23 -16.34
CA THR A 14 13.23 6.30 -15.78
C THR A 14 12.42 7.42 -16.42
N ILE A 15 13.01 8.60 -16.64
CA ILE A 15 12.34 9.71 -17.33
C ILE A 15 11.99 9.32 -18.77
N VAL A 16 12.95 8.77 -19.51
CA VAL A 16 12.72 8.31 -20.90
C VAL A 16 11.68 7.19 -20.93
N GLY A 17 11.73 6.25 -20.00
CA GLY A 17 10.75 5.17 -19.86
C GLY A 17 9.34 5.71 -19.64
N VAL A 18 9.13 6.65 -18.72
CA VAL A 18 7.82 7.28 -18.48
C VAL A 18 7.33 8.04 -19.72
N LEU A 19 8.18 8.85 -20.35
CA LEU A 19 7.80 9.61 -21.54
C LEU A 19 7.45 8.70 -22.73
N SER A 20 8.23 7.64 -22.94
CA SER A 20 7.95 6.63 -23.96
C SER A 20 6.65 5.86 -23.67
N GLY A 21 6.38 5.52 -22.40
CA GLY A 21 5.15 4.83 -21.99
C GLY A 21 3.90 5.68 -22.21
N ILE A 22 3.97 6.97 -21.87
CA ILE A 22 2.89 7.94 -22.15
C ILE A 22 2.70 8.08 -23.68
N GLY A 23 3.79 8.25 -24.43
CA GLY A 23 3.76 8.38 -25.89
C GLY A 23 3.14 7.16 -26.57
N LEU A 24 3.57 5.95 -26.21
CA LEU A 24 3.01 4.69 -26.69
C LEU A 24 1.54 4.54 -26.28
N GLY A 25 1.18 4.88 -25.04
CA GLY A 25 -0.19 4.83 -24.55
C GLY A 25 -1.14 5.75 -25.32
N ILE A 26 -0.73 6.99 -25.56
CA ILE A 26 -1.51 7.96 -26.37
C ILE A 26 -1.55 7.51 -27.83
N GLY A 27 -0.43 7.05 -28.39
CA GLY A 27 -0.35 6.58 -29.77
C GLY A 27 -1.25 5.37 -30.03
N LEU A 28 -1.26 4.40 -29.12
CA LEU A 28 -2.18 3.25 -29.17
C LEU A 28 -3.63 3.70 -29.04
N LYS A 29 -3.94 4.64 -28.13
CA LYS A 29 -5.31 5.17 -27.98
C LYS A 29 -5.80 5.90 -29.24
N PHE A 30 -5.00 6.82 -29.77
CA PHE A 30 -5.36 7.66 -30.92
C PHE A 30 -5.35 6.89 -32.25
N GLY A 31 -4.41 5.97 -32.42
CA GLY A 31 -4.34 5.09 -33.60
C GLY A 31 -5.49 4.08 -33.64
N MET A 32 -6.04 3.73 -32.48
CA MET A 32 -7.08 2.70 -32.34
C MET A 32 -8.52 3.23 -32.44
N ASP A 33 -8.74 4.54 -32.41
CA ASP A 33 -10.03 5.14 -32.79
C ASP A 33 -10.42 4.82 -34.27
N ARG A 34 -9.53 4.20 -35.06
CA ARG A 34 -9.71 3.81 -36.47
C ARG A 34 -9.83 2.29 -36.70
N THR A 35 -9.66 1.43 -35.69
CA THR A 35 -9.59 -0.05 -35.81
C THR A 35 -10.45 -0.75 -34.75
N PRO A 36 -10.84 -2.04 -34.90
CA PRO A 36 -11.59 -2.75 -33.86
C PRO A 36 -10.81 -2.78 -32.54
N THR A 37 -11.54 -2.66 -31.44
CA THR A 37 -11.05 -2.55 -30.06
C THR A 37 -10.09 -3.69 -29.71
N LEU A 38 -8.97 -3.38 -29.05
CA LEU A 38 -8.07 -4.41 -28.46
C LEU A 38 -8.88 -5.40 -27.63
N SER A 39 -8.67 -6.68 -27.87
CA SER A 39 -9.22 -7.73 -27.03
C SER A 39 -8.68 -7.57 -25.61
N PRO A 40 -9.47 -7.86 -24.56
CA PRO A 40 -8.99 -7.86 -23.17
C PRO A 40 -7.71 -8.71 -22.97
N ARG A 41 -7.49 -9.72 -23.81
CA ARG A 41 -6.29 -10.57 -23.81
C ARG A 41 -5.03 -9.83 -24.27
N GLU A 42 -5.14 -8.99 -25.30
CA GLU A 42 -4.00 -8.24 -25.85
C GLU A 42 -3.54 -7.15 -24.88
N VAL A 43 -4.50 -6.48 -24.23
CA VAL A 43 -4.22 -5.53 -23.15
C VAL A 43 -3.50 -6.21 -21.98
N ALA A 44 -3.88 -7.46 -21.65
CA ALA A 44 -3.20 -8.23 -20.61
C ALA A 44 -1.73 -8.52 -20.98
N TYR A 45 -1.45 -8.92 -22.22
CA TYR A 45 -0.07 -9.15 -22.67
C TYR A 45 0.78 -7.88 -22.66
N LEU A 46 0.20 -6.73 -23.05
CA LEU A 46 0.91 -5.45 -23.02
C LEU A 46 1.26 -5.02 -21.58
N ARG A 47 0.40 -5.34 -20.60
CA ARG A 47 0.59 -5.01 -19.17
C ARG A 47 1.54 -5.96 -18.44
N PHE A 48 1.72 -7.17 -18.95
CA PHE A 48 2.51 -8.24 -18.32
C PHE A 48 3.90 -7.83 -17.79
N PRO A 49 4.78 -7.13 -18.55
CA PRO A 49 6.10 -6.75 -18.03
C PRO A 49 6.01 -5.82 -16.81
N GLY A 50 5.07 -4.88 -16.82
CA GLY A 50 4.81 -4.01 -15.67
C GLY A 50 4.25 -4.77 -14.47
N GLU A 51 3.42 -5.79 -14.72
CA GLU A 51 2.89 -6.65 -13.66
C GLU A 51 3.99 -7.48 -12.99
N ILE A 52 4.89 -8.09 -13.76
CA ILE A 52 6.03 -8.85 -13.22
C ILE A 52 6.95 -7.93 -12.41
N PHE A 53 7.24 -6.72 -12.91
CA PHE A 53 8.01 -5.72 -12.16
C PHE A 53 7.37 -5.39 -10.80
N LEU A 54 6.07 -5.10 -10.78
CA LEU A 54 5.35 -4.84 -9.53
C LEU A 54 5.33 -6.04 -8.58
N ARG A 55 5.24 -7.27 -9.11
CA ARG A 55 5.32 -8.51 -8.31
C ARG A 55 6.70 -8.70 -7.69
N MET A 56 7.77 -8.43 -8.44
CA MET A 56 9.15 -8.46 -7.92
C MET A 56 9.34 -7.45 -6.79
N LEU A 57 8.86 -6.22 -6.95
CA LEU A 57 8.93 -5.21 -5.89
C LEU A 57 8.15 -5.65 -4.65
N LYS A 58 6.91 -6.13 -4.80
CA LYS A 58 6.07 -6.58 -3.67
C LYS A 58 6.69 -7.73 -2.89
N MET A 59 7.40 -8.65 -3.56
CA MET A 59 8.11 -9.75 -2.91
C MET A 59 9.20 -9.25 -1.95
N LEU A 60 9.86 -8.14 -2.26
CA LEU A 60 10.95 -7.59 -1.46
C LEU A 60 10.45 -6.79 -0.23
N ILE A 61 9.20 -6.33 -0.22
CA ILE A 61 8.69 -5.44 0.84
C ILE A 61 8.69 -6.13 2.21
N LEU A 62 8.14 -7.36 2.31
CA LEU A 62 8.02 -8.09 3.58
C LEU A 62 9.38 -8.30 4.27
N PRO A 63 10.37 -8.91 3.61
CA PRO A 63 11.66 -9.15 4.27
C PRO A 63 12.44 -7.85 4.49
N LEU A 64 12.28 -6.83 3.62
CA LEU A 64 12.96 -5.55 3.78
C LEU A 64 12.46 -4.76 4.99
N ILE A 65 11.13 -4.59 5.13
CA ILE A 65 10.56 -3.83 6.25
C ILE A 65 10.91 -4.48 7.59
N THR A 66 10.75 -5.80 7.69
CA THR A 66 11.01 -6.54 8.92
C THR A 66 12.49 -6.46 9.32
N SER A 67 13.41 -6.78 8.40
CA SER A 67 14.85 -6.73 8.70
C SER A 67 15.38 -5.32 8.96
N SER A 68 14.95 -4.34 8.17
CA SER A 68 15.43 -2.96 8.30
C SER A 68 14.95 -2.29 9.59
N LEU A 69 13.68 -2.48 9.98
CA LEU A 69 13.17 -1.93 11.25
C LEU A 69 13.82 -2.59 12.46
N ILE A 70 14.00 -3.92 12.43
CA ILE A 70 14.67 -4.64 13.51
C ILE A 70 16.13 -4.19 13.65
N ASN A 71 16.90 -4.15 12.54
CA ASN A 71 18.30 -3.70 12.58
C ASN A 71 18.41 -2.23 13.03
N SER A 72 17.51 -1.36 12.53
CA SER A 72 17.49 0.06 12.92
C SER A 72 17.33 0.22 14.42
N LEU A 73 16.32 -0.42 15.03
CA LEU A 73 16.03 -0.25 16.45
C LEU A 73 16.99 -1.02 17.37
N ALA A 74 17.52 -2.16 16.91
CA ALA A 74 18.53 -2.92 17.65
C ALA A 74 19.84 -2.13 17.83
N SER A 75 20.19 -1.28 16.86
CA SER A 75 21.46 -0.52 16.84
C SER A 75 21.45 0.80 17.62
N LEU A 76 20.27 1.27 18.05
CA LEU A 76 20.08 2.58 18.69
C LEU A 76 19.90 2.42 20.19
N ASP A 77 20.51 3.27 21.01
CA ASP A 77 20.26 3.28 22.46
C ASP A 77 18.76 3.50 22.75
N SER A 78 18.18 2.68 23.62
CA SER A 78 16.74 2.70 23.95
C SER A 78 16.18 4.10 24.27
N GLU A 79 16.94 4.93 24.99
CA GLU A 79 16.55 6.31 25.34
C GLU A 79 16.52 7.22 24.10
N THR A 80 17.54 7.10 23.25
CA THR A 80 17.64 7.86 22.00
C THR A 80 16.59 7.40 20.99
N ALA A 81 16.32 6.10 20.90
CA ALA A 81 15.28 5.51 20.07
C ALA A 81 13.89 6.05 20.42
N GLY A 82 13.57 6.14 21.72
CA GLY A 82 12.31 6.71 22.20
C GLY A 82 12.16 8.20 21.85
N ARG A 83 13.22 9.00 22.06
CA ARG A 83 13.21 10.43 21.73
C ARG A 83 13.11 10.69 20.22
N MET A 84 13.87 9.94 19.41
CA MET A 84 13.80 10.00 17.95
C MET A 84 12.40 9.61 17.46
N GLY A 85 11.80 8.56 18.02
CA GLY A 85 10.44 8.13 17.70
C GLY A 85 9.37 9.18 18.05
N LEU A 86 9.48 9.84 19.20
CA LEU A 86 8.56 10.90 19.59
C LEU A 86 8.67 12.12 18.66
N VAL A 87 9.90 12.56 18.35
CA VAL A 87 10.14 13.67 17.41
C VAL A 87 9.58 13.33 16.03
N ALA A 88 9.82 12.12 15.53
CA ALA A 88 9.27 11.65 14.25
C ALA A 88 7.73 11.62 14.26
N THR A 89 7.12 11.14 15.35
CA THR A 89 5.66 11.08 15.48
C THR A 89 5.04 12.48 15.44
N ILE A 90 5.58 13.43 16.21
CA ILE A 90 5.12 14.83 16.21
C ILE A 90 5.32 15.48 14.84
N TYR A 91 6.47 15.22 14.21
CA TYR A 91 6.76 15.71 12.85
C TYR A 91 5.75 15.19 11.82
N TYR A 92 5.43 13.90 11.82
CA TYR A 92 4.45 13.33 10.90
C TYR A 92 3.03 13.82 11.19
N MET A 93 2.61 13.93 12.45
CA MET A 93 1.29 14.46 12.81
C MET A 93 1.11 15.93 12.39
N SER A 94 2.12 16.77 12.60
CA SER A 94 2.04 18.18 12.23
C SER A 94 2.04 18.39 10.71
N THR A 95 2.94 17.71 9.98
CA THR A 95 3.02 17.83 8.52
C THR A 95 1.79 17.26 7.81
N THR A 96 1.24 16.14 8.29
CA THR A 96 -0.02 15.59 7.74
C THR A 96 -1.21 16.51 7.99
N LEU A 97 -1.32 17.12 9.17
CA LEU A 97 -2.38 18.09 9.46
C LEU A 97 -2.31 19.29 8.51
N ILE A 98 -1.11 19.86 8.32
CA ILE A 98 -0.90 20.97 7.37
C ILE A 98 -1.27 20.54 5.95
N ALA A 99 -0.80 19.37 5.49
CA ALA A 99 -1.11 18.85 4.16
C ALA A 99 -2.61 18.62 3.94
N VAL A 100 -3.34 18.09 4.93
CA VAL A 100 -4.79 17.89 4.86
C VAL A 100 -5.52 19.23 4.76
N ILE A 101 -5.15 20.22 5.57
CA ILE A 101 -5.74 21.56 5.52
C ILE A 101 -5.50 22.18 4.14
N THR A 102 -4.26 22.15 3.63
CA THR A 102 -3.92 22.67 2.29
C THR A 102 -4.71 21.94 1.20
N GLY A 103 -4.84 20.61 1.28
CA GLY A 103 -5.61 19.81 0.33
C GLY A 103 -7.10 20.17 0.31
N ILE A 104 -7.71 20.34 1.48
CA ILE A 104 -9.12 20.74 1.61
C ILE A 104 -9.34 22.16 1.04
N VAL A 105 -8.45 23.10 1.36
CA VAL A 105 -8.54 24.47 0.82
C VAL A 105 -8.44 24.45 -0.71
N LEU A 106 -7.48 23.72 -1.25
CA LEU A 106 -7.24 23.67 -2.70
C LEU A 106 -8.39 22.99 -3.44
N VAL A 107 -8.93 21.87 -2.92
CA VAL A 107 -10.06 21.17 -3.58
C VAL A 107 -11.35 21.98 -3.54
N VAL A 108 -11.59 22.74 -2.48
CA VAL A 108 -12.79 23.60 -2.36
C VAL A 108 -12.71 24.82 -3.29
N ILE A 109 -11.51 25.35 -3.54
CA ILE A 109 -11.30 26.48 -4.46
C ILE A 109 -11.40 26.01 -5.92
N ILE A 110 -10.65 24.97 -6.30
CA ILE A 110 -10.58 24.51 -7.70
C ILE A 110 -11.86 23.77 -8.11
N LYS A 111 -12.53 23.08 -7.16
CA LYS A 111 -13.70 22.22 -7.39
C LYS A 111 -13.52 21.29 -8.60
N PRO A 112 -12.46 20.46 -8.62
CA PRO A 112 -12.24 19.56 -9.74
C PRO A 112 -13.43 18.60 -9.88
N GLY A 113 -13.93 18.44 -11.11
CA GLY A 113 -15.04 17.52 -11.41
C GLY A 113 -16.42 18.17 -11.56
N SER A 114 -16.58 19.48 -11.32
CA SER A 114 -17.85 20.18 -11.63
C SER A 114 -18.22 20.16 -13.12
N TYR A 115 -17.24 19.97 -14.01
CA TYR A 115 -17.43 19.85 -15.46
C TYR A 115 -17.65 18.41 -15.96
N ALA A 116 -17.73 17.42 -15.07
CA ALA A 116 -17.78 15.99 -15.43
C ALA A 116 -19.21 15.43 -15.65
N GLU A 117 -20.25 16.26 -15.62
CA GLU A 117 -21.64 15.81 -15.73
C GLU A 117 -22.07 15.34 -17.13
N THR A 118 -21.27 15.54 -18.18
CA THR A 118 -21.65 15.18 -19.57
C THR A 118 -21.23 13.75 -20.00
N ILE A 119 -20.57 12.94 -19.14
CA ILE A 119 -20.11 11.57 -19.49
C ILE A 119 -20.69 10.49 -18.56
N LYS A 120 -21.97 10.59 -18.17
CA LYS A 120 -22.65 9.53 -17.38
C LYS A 120 -24.07 9.20 -17.85
N THR A 121 -24.43 9.45 -19.10
CA THR A 121 -25.59 8.84 -19.75
C THR A 121 -25.13 7.68 -20.62
N GLY A 122 -24.78 6.57 -19.98
CA GLY A 122 -24.33 5.36 -20.67
C GLY A 122 -23.70 4.37 -19.71
N SER A 123 -24.56 3.57 -19.08
CA SER A 123 -24.24 2.23 -18.57
C SER A 123 -23.14 2.14 -17.49
N SER A 124 -23.56 2.00 -16.24
CA SER A 124 -22.80 1.26 -15.23
C SER A 124 -23.76 0.43 -14.40
N GLU A 125 -24.03 -0.77 -14.91
CA GLU A 125 -24.52 -1.90 -14.12
C GLU A 125 -23.41 -2.33 -13.14
N GLY A 126 -23.81 -2.73 -11.92
CA GLY A 126 -23.03 -3.69 -11.13
C GLY A 126 -21.95 -3.16 -10.19
N GLY A 127 -22.08 -1.95 -9.64
CA GLY A 127 -21.32 -1.60 -8.44
C GLY A 127 -22.00 -2.18 -7.20
N GLU A 128 -21.47 -3.26 -6.63
CA GLU A 128 -21.88 -3.76 -5.31
C GLU A 128 -22.00 -2.58 -4.34
N SER A 129 -23.22 -2.32 -3.86
CA SER A 129 -23.50 -1.34 -2.83
C SER A 129 -22.88 -1.84 -1.53
N CYS A 130 -21.59 -1.56 -1.35
CA CYS A 130 -20.96 -1.65 -0.04
C CYS A 130 -21.68 -0.64 0.85
N LYS A 131 -22.62 -1.11 1.69
CA LYS A 131 -23.11 -0.35 2.84
C LYS A 131 -21.87 0.24 3.54
N GLY A 132 -21.84 1.57 3.66
CA GLY A 132 -20.70 2.27 4.23
C GLY A 132 -20.35 1.67 5.58
N THR A 133 -19.12 1.16 5.70
CA THR A 133 -18.56 0.77 7.00
C THR A 133 -18.63 1.97 7.93
N GLU A 134 -19.14 1.78 9.15
CA GLU A 134 -19.14 2.89 10.11
C GLU A 134 -17.71 3.35 10.39
N PRO A 135 -17.48 4.66 10.60
CA PRO A 135 -16.15 5.19 10.91
C PRO A 135 -15.51 4.50 12.12
N LEU A 136 -16.33 4.15 13.12
CA LEU A 136 -15.89 3.46 14.33
C LEU A 136 -15.37 2.04 14.02
N ASP A 137 -16.06 1.30 13.14
CA ASP A 137 -15.62 -0.02 12.72
C ASP A 137 -14.29 0.03 11.96
N THR A 138 -14.09 1.07 11.15
CA THR A 138 -12.84 1.26 10.42
C THR A 138 -11.67 1.53 11.38
N ILE A 139 -11.89 2.34 12.42
CA ILE A 139 -10.89 2.58 13.47
C ILE A 139 -10.63 1.29 14.26
N MET A 140 -11.66 0.53 14.61
CA MET A 140 -11.50 -0.75 15.29
C MET A 140 -10.69 -1.74 14.45
N ASP A 141 -10.95 -1.79 13.14
CA ASP A 141 -10.21 -2.63 12.20
C ASP A 141 -8.75 -2.20 12.07
N LEU A 142 -8.45 -0.90 12.16
CA LEU A 142 -7.07 -0.40 12.22
C LEU A 142 -6.35 -0.95 13.45
N PHE A 143 -6.95 -0.88 14.63
CA PHE A 143 -6.36 -1.42 15.86
C PHE A 143 -6.20 -2.94 15.82
N ARG A 144 -7.15 -3.68 15.25
CA ARG A 144 -7.03 -5.13 15.04
C ARG A 144 -5.87 -5.48 14.11
N ASN A 145 -5.67 -4.71 13.04
CA ASN A 145 -4.54 -4.92 12.14
C ASN A 145 -3.20 -4.49 12.77
N MET A 146 -3.19 -3.60 13.77
CA MET A 146 -1.99 -3.22 14.51
C MET A 146 -1.40 -4.39 15.32
N PHE A 147 -2.24 -5.29 15.82
CA PHE A 147 -1.88 -6.49 16.57
C PHE A 147 -2.47 -7.75 15.93
N PRO A 148 -1.84 -8.29 14.86
CA PRO A 148 -2.36 -9.46 14.18
C PRO A 148 -2.31 -10.70 15.08
N GLU A 149 -3.28 -11.60 14.90
CA GLU A 149 -3.34 -12.88 15.63
C GLU A 149 -2.13 -13.78 15.31
N ASN A 150 -1.62 -13.70 14.08
CA ASN A 150 -0.44 -14.46 13.61
C ASN A 150 0.39 -13.61 12.66
N ILE A 151 1.72 -13.56 12.87
CA ILE A 151 2.65 -12.76 12.05
C ILE A 151 2.82 -13.37 10.65
N GLU A 152 2.84 -14.70 10.55
CA GLU A 152 2.97 -15.40 9.27
C GLU A 152 1.76 -15.10 8.37
N VAL A 153 0.55 -15.17 8.93
CA VAL A 153 -0.70 -14.83 8.23
C VAL A 153 -0.70 -13.35 7.86
N ALA A 154 -0.24 -12.46 8.76
CA ALA A 154 -0.10 -11.03 8.49
C ALA A 154 0.84 -10.74 7.31
N GLY A 155 1.79 -11.64 7.00
CA GLY A 155 2.64 -11.56 5.83
C GLY A 155 1.90 -11.64 4.49
N PHE A 156 0.74 -12.30 4.45
CA PHE A 156 0.02 -12.58 3.21
C PHE A 156 -1.42 -12.05 3.20
N GLN A 157 -2.02 -11.81 4.37
CA GLN A 157 -3.42 -11.47 4.56
C GLN A 157 -3.63 -10.34 5.57
N SER A 158 -4.69 -9.55 5.35
CA SER A 158 -5.11 -8.45 6.23
C SER A 158 -6.57 -8.66 6.63
N VAL A 159 -6.89 -8.39 7.90
CA VAL A 159 -8.24 -8.56 8.45
C VAL A 159 -9.09 -7.36 8.05
N ARG A 160 -10.27 -7.60 7.46
CA ARG A 160 -11.27 -6.55 7.22
C ARG A 160 -12.65 -7.05 7.61
N LYS A 161 -13.41 -6.27 8.38
CA LYS A 161 -14.84 -6.57 8.55
C LYS A 161 -15.56 -6.27 7.24
N THR A 162 -16.24 -7.27 6.70
CA THR A 162 -17.17 -7.10 5.60
C THR A 162 -18.57 -7.37 6.14
N PHE A 163 -19.46 -6.44 5.87
CA PHE A 163 -20.83 -6.53 6.31
C PHE A 163 -21.62 -7.29 5.27
N LEU A 164 -21.99 -8.54 5.58
CA LEU A 164 -22.94 -9.27 4.75
C LEU A 164 -24.34 -8.78 5.12
N SER A 165 -25.02 -8.14 4.18
CA SER A 165 -26.45 -7.85 4.31
C SER A 165 -27.21 -9.10 3.87
N PHE A 166 -27.82 -9.81 4.81
CA PHE A 166 -28.69 -10.93 4.48
C PHE A 166 -30.13 -10.41 4.35
N SER A 167 -30.76 -10.54 3.18
CA SER A 167 -32.20 -10.29 3.04
C SER A 167 -32.96 -11.53 3.52
N GLN A 168 -33.55 -11.50 4.70
CA GLN A 168 -34.64 -12.43 5.03
C GLN A 168 -35.96 -11.87 4.50
N ARG A 169 -36.59 -12.58 3.56
CA ARG A 169 -38.02 -12.37 3.28
C ARG A 169 -38.83 -12.97 4.42
N PHE A 170 -39.12 -12.18 5.44
CA PHE A 170 -40.04 -12.58 6.50
C PHE A 170 -41.48 -12.41 6.01
N SER A 171 -42.24 -13.50 5.92
CA SER A 171 -43.64 -13.46 5.46
C SER A 171 -44.52 -12.69 6.44
N ARG A 172 -45.21 -11.67 5.89
CA ARG A 172 -46.48 -11.04 6.32
C ARG A 172 -46.48 -9.64 6.97
N SER A 173 -45.40 -8.88 6.88
CA SER A 173 -45.46 -7.41 6.90
C SER A 173 -44.21 -6.85 6.23
N GLU A 174 -44.38 -6.10 5.14
CA GLU A 174 -43.31 -5.54 4.29
C GLU A 174 -42.42 -4.55 5.05
N GLN A 175 -41.51 -5.06 5.86
CA GLN A 175 -40.35 -4.32 6.32
C GLN A 175 -39.13 -5.20 6.08
N GLU A 176 -38.43 -4.93 4.98
CA GLU A 176 -37.12 -5.53 4.70
C GLU A 176 -36.14 -5.05 5.77
N MET A 177 -36.04 -5.81 6.87
CA MET A 177 -35.00 -5.63 7.86
C MET A 177 -33.72 -6.25 7.31
N TRP A 178 -32.83 -5.39 6.80
CA TRP A 178 -31.47 -5.78 6.46
C TRP A 178 -30.70 -6.03 7.76
N ASP A 179 -30.68 -7.26 8.24
CA ASP A 179 -29.76 -7.63 9.30
C ASP A 179 -28.34 -7.62 8.75
N VAL A 180 -27.53 -6.74 9.33
CA VAL A 180 -26.14 -6.55 8.96
C VAL A 180 -25.30 -7.24 10.02
N VAL A 181 -24.90 -8.48 9.76
CA VAL A 181 -24.00 -9.19 10.68
C VAL A 181 -22.56 -8.91 10.24
N PRO A 182 -21.70 -8.34 11.11
CA PRO A 182 -20.29 -8.17 10.78
C PRO A 182 -19.61 -9.53 10.65
N TYR A 183 -19.12 -9.87 9.46
CA TYR A 183 -18.26 -11.04 9.25
C TYR A 183 -16.84 -10.55 8.98
N GLN A 184 -15.85 -11.16 9.65
CA GLN A 184 -14.45 -10.88 9.34
C GLN A 184 -14.08 -11.64 8.05
N SER A 185 -13.78 -10.90 6.99
CA SER A 185 -13.24 -11.46 5.76
C SER A 185 -11.75 -11.16 5.69
N MET A 186 -10.94 -12.21 5.54
CA MET A 186 -9.53 -12.04 5.21
C MET A 186 -9.43 -11.51 3.79
N LYS A 187 -8.85 -10.32 3.61
CA LYS A 187 -8.50 -9.83 2.27
C LYS A 187 -7.09 -10.27 1.93
N ASP A 188 -6.92 -10.71 0.69
CA ASP A 188 -5.60 -10.94 0.11
C ASP A 188 -4.82 -9.61 0.07
N GLY A 189 -3.71 -9.57 0.80
CA GLY A 189 -2.91 -8.37 0.98
C GLY A 189 -2.15 -8.42 2.29
N MET A 190 -0.88 -8.07 2.25
CA MET A 190 -0.03 -8.04 3.44
C MET A 190 -0.49 -6.98 4.44
N ASN A 191 -0.62 -7.36 5.71
CA ASN A 191 -0.84 -6.44 6.81
C ASN A 191 0.49 -5.77 7.21
N ILE A 192 0.88 -4.75 6.43
CA ILE A 192 2.11 -3.98 6.64
C ILE A 192 2.14 -3.33 8.02
N LEU A 193 0.99 -2.80 8.48
CA LEU A 193 0.89 -2.14 9.78
C LEU A 193 1.30 -3.08 10.93
N GLY A 194 0.73 -4.27 10.96
CA GLY A 194 1.06 -5.29 11.97
C GLY A 194 2.53 -5.71 11.93
N LEU A 195 3.08 -5.89 10.72
CA LEU A 195 4.51 -6.23 10.54
C LEU A 195 5.44 -5.12 11.05
N VAL A 196 5.10 -3.85 10.80
CA VAL A 196 5.87 -2.71 11.31
C VAL A 196 5.86 -2.69 12.83
N ILE A 197 4.69 -2.81 13.47
CA ILE A 197 4.55 -2.79 14.93
C ILE A 197 5.30 -3.95 15.57
N PHE A 198 5.13 -5.16 15.04
CA PHE A 198 5.88 -6.32 15.49
C PHE A 198 7.39 -6.09 15.39
N SER A 199 7.87 -5.63 14.23
CA SER A 199 9.32 -5.42 13.98
C SER A 199 9.92 -4.35 14.88
N LEU A 200 9.16 -3.29 15.19
CA LEU A 200 9.56 -2.26 16.15
C LEU A 200 9.66 -2.83 17.57
N VAL A 201 8.65 -3.56 18.05
CA VAL A 201 8.70 -4.17 19.39
C VAL A 201 9.86 -5.17 19.46
N PHE A 202 10.02 -6.00 18.43
CA PHE A 202 11.08 -7.00 18.36
C PHE A 202 12.48 -6.38 18.37
N GLY A 203 12.72 -5.36 17.54
CA GLY A 203 13.99 -4.61 17.54
C GLY A 203 14.26 -3.90 18.86
N PHE A 204 13.23 -3.38 19.52
CA PHE A 204 13.35 -2.73 20.82
C PHE A 204 13.76 -3.73 21.92
N ILE A 205 13.16 -4.92 21.92
CA ILE A 205 13.52 -5.98 22.86
C ILE A 205 14.97 -6.46 22.63
N ILE A 206 15.40 -6.64 21.37
CA ILE A 206 16.80 -6.95 21.05
C ILE A 206 17.74 -5.91 21.65
N ASN A 207 17.44 -4.62 21.49
CA ASN A 207 18.25 -3.55 22.05
C ASN A 207 18.33 -3.63 23.58
N ARG A 208 17.20 -3.87 24.24
CA ARG A 208 17.10 -4.02 25.71
C ARG A 208 17.84 -5.23 26.27
N MET A 209 17.97 -6.29 25.48
CA MET A 209 18.69 -7.53 25.84
C MET A 209 20.21 -7.43 25.70
N GLY A 210 20.70 -6.37 25.04
CA GLY A 210 22.13 -6.11 24.89
C GLY A 210 22.89 -7.26 24.21
N GLU A 211 24.00 -7.68 24.82
CA GLU A 211 24.92 -8.66 24.22
C GLU A 211 24.29 -10.03 23.97
N THR A 212 23.30 -10.43 24.78
CA THR A 212 22.63 -11.73 24.61
C THR A 212 21.87 -11.85 23.30
N ALA A 213 21.40 -10.73 22.74
CA ALA A 213 20.68 -10.68 21.47
C ALA A 213 21.56 -10.27 20.27
N LEU A 214 22.87 -10.10 20.47
CA LEU A 214 23.82 -9.71 19.41
C LEU A 214 23.80 -10.65 18.19
N PRO A 215 23.76 -12.00 18.35
CA PRO A 215 23.69 -12.90 17.20
C PRO A 215 22.46 -12.65 16.33
N LEU A 216 21.33 -12.36 16.98
CA LEU A 216 20.07 -12.09 16.30
C LEU A 216 20.09 -10.73 15.59
N ALA A 217 20.65 -9.69 16.22
CA ALA A 217 20.86 -8.39 15.59
C ALA A 217 21.75 -8.50 14.34
N ASN A 218 22.83 -9.29 14.41
CA ASN A 218 23.74 -9.52 13.29
C ASN A 218 23.07 -10.27 12.14
N PHE A 219 22.19 -11.23 12.45
CA PHE A 219 21.37 -11.91 11.44
C PHE A 219 20.50 -10.92 10.64
N PHE A 220 19.74 -10.06 11.33
CA PHE A 220 18.87 -9.09 10.65
C PHE A 220 19.66 -8.05 9.85
N ARG A 221 20.83 -7.63 10.34
CA ARG A 221 21.73 -6.75 9.59
C ARG A 221 22.25 -7.39 8.31
N ALA A 222 22.65 -8.65 8.37
CA ALA A 222 23.11 -9.38 7.19
C ALA A 222 21.95 -9.59 6.19
N LEU A 223 20.76 -9.93 6.70
CA LEU A 223 19.55 -10.09 5.90
C LEU A 223 19.20 -8.79 5.16
N GLU A 224 19.18 -7.65 5.85
CA GLU A 224 18.95 -6.33 5.24
C GLU A 224 19.96 -6.05 4.13
N ALA A 225 21.26 -6.27 4.37
CA ALA A 225 22.30 -6.04 3.37
C ALA A 225 22.13 -6.89 2.11
N VAL A 226 21.71 -8.16 2.25
CA VAL A 226 21.41 -9.05 1.12
C VAL A 226 20.20 -8.54 0.35
N ILE A 227 19.12 -8.18 1.03
CA ILE A 227 17.90 -7.69 0.39
C ILE A 227 18.16 -6.38 -0.35
N MET A 228 18.98 -5.48 0.20
CA MET A 228 19.37 -4.25 -0.50
C MET A 228 20.10 -4.51 -1.83
N ARG A 229 20.89 -5.59 -1.91
CA ARG A 229 21.47 -6.02 -3.20
C ARG A 229 20.42 -6.55 -4.15
N MET A 230 19.44 -7.31 -3.66
CA MET A 230 18.32 -7.77 -4.47
C MET A 230 17.47 -6.60 -5.01
N VAL A 231 17.23 -5.57 -4.19
CA VAL A 231 16.54 -4.33 -4.62
C VAL A 231 17.30 -3.67 -5.77
N THR A 232 18.62 -3.59 -5.68
CA THR A 232 19.44 -3.03 -6.76
C THR A 232 19.28 -3.82 -8.06
N ILE A 233 19.24 -5.15 -8.01
CA ILE A 233 19.03 -6.00 -9.20
C ILE A 233 17.65 -5.76 -9.83
N VAL A 234 16.60 -5.55 -9.03
CA VAL A 234 15.23 -5.35 -9.54
C VAL A 234 15.04 -3.95 -10.14
N ILE A 235 15.77 -2.94 -9.66
CA ILE A 235 15.65 -1.55 -10.11
C ILE A 235 16.30 -1.33 -11.49
N TRP A 236 17.33 -2.10 -11.82
CA TRP A 236 18.04 -2.02 -13.11
C TRP A 236 17.41 -2.93 -14.17
#